data_AF-A0A849ZJP3-F1
#
_entry.id   AF-A0A849ZJP3-F1
#
_cell.length_a   1.000
_cell.length_b   1.000
_cell.length_c   1.000
_cell.angle_alpha   90.00
_cell.angle_beta   90.00
_cell.angle_gamma   90.00
#
_symmetry.space_group_name_H-M   'P 1'
#
loop_
_entity.id
_entity.type
_entity.pdbx_description
1 polymer ?
#
loop_
_entity_poly.entity_id
_entity_poly.type
_entity_poly.pdbx_seq_one_letter_code
_entity_poly.pdbx_strand_id
1 'polypeptide(L)'
;CMLLVLGFASAAVGLVDLFAPGRVLMPTELLLVALGVLGSSITPAILTVRYLRRRYWNNSAKMLELLAMIRSPVLAALAVYGTIALMARVLDAMSEHLGAAVVPAVNASGWIGWAPFAFGIALAGAFGAVIRNAILSRGTTLFARVLAGPVALGIAGAGGIALAIQGYGYKAARPAPIVAEQPSTPAATPESKPEPARPAAAGAGTQAAKTPTPPPASSAEPETPPAVPGASAAEIEEATKSGIPALTALQAKYPKDPAVLDPLARALAKEPDRVLELLRVLDTLFSVAPEKAADEGLSKPVLAAALLPPTSARAIELMRARMGLTGAEMLFDIIIAQPDIRPRAKAALESSDVQSRLSPELKIAYDIYVGPTCEARVAMLPTAIKDGDERALHAIALQTAKTVRGCGPRKNKPCPGPCAQFAAQFDAAAAKIKARLAKKDAGG
;
A
#
# COMPACT_ATOMS: atom_id res chain seq x y z
N CYS A 1 -18.58 -3.57 -1.91
CA CYS A 1 -19.21 -4.91 -1.92
C CYS A 1 -19.87 -5.27 -0.59
N MET A 2 -19.18 -5.33 0.56
CA MET A 2 -19.83 -5.74 1.82
C MET A 2 -21.04 -4.88 2.22
N LEU A 3 -20.93 -3.55 2.13
CA LEU A 3 -22.06 -2.64 2.37
C LEU A 3 -23.23 -2.85 1.39
N LEU A 4 -22.94 -3.23 0.15
CA LEU A 4 -23.97 -3.55 -0.86
C LEU A 4 -24.71 -4.84 -0.52
N VAL A 5 -23.99 -5.86 -0.05
CA VAL A 5 -24.61 -7.14 0.35
C VAL A 5 -25.45 -6.97 1.61
N LEU A 6 -24.95 -6.24 2.61
CA LEU A 6 -25.74 -5.92 3.82
C LEU A 6 -27.00 -5.11 3.49
N GLY A 7 -26.89 -4.13 2.58
CA GLY A 7 -28.03 -3.35 2.13
C GLY A 7 -29.04 -4.17 1.32
N PHE A 8 -28.58 -5.03 0.42
CA PHE A 8 -29.46 -5.94 -0.34
C PHE A 8 -30.18 -6.91 0.57
N ALA A 9 -29.51 -7.41 1.59
CA ALA A 9 -30.11 -8.28 2.59
C ALA A 9 -31.20 -7.59 3.39
N SER A 10 -30.92 -6.36 3.86
CA SER A 10 -31.92 -5.55 4.54
C SER A 10 -33.10 -5.21 3.62
N ALA A 11 -32.85 -4.98 2.33
CA ALA A 11 -33.89 -4.78 1.33
C ALA A 11 -34.70 -6.04 1.02
N ALA A 12 -34.06 -7.22 1.02
CA ALA A 12 -34.73 -8.50 0.81
C ALA A 12 -35.72 -8.80 1.93
N VAL A 13 -35.38 -8.49 3.19
CA VAL A 13 -36.32 -8.61 4.33
C VAL A 13 -37.53 -7.69 4.14
N GLY A 14 -37.31 -6.44 3.69
CA GLY A 14 -38.41 -5.51 3.39
C GLY A 14 -39.27 -5.92 2.18
N LEU A 15 -38.71 -6.64 1.21
CA LEU A 15 -39.45 -7.16 0.05
C LEU A 15 -40.42 -8.30 0.43
N VAL A 16 -40.12 -9.09 1.47
CA VAL A 16 -41.03 -10.15 1.95
C VAL A 16 -42.35 -9.55 2.42
N ASP A 17 -42.32 -8.42 3.13
CA ASP A 17 -43.52 -7.68 3.56
C ASP A 17 -44.33 -7.08 2.40
N LEU A 18 -43.65 -6.76 1.28
CA LEU A 18 -44.27 -6.22 0.07
C LEU A 18 -44.98 -7.32 -0.74
N PHE A 19 -44.39 -8.51 -0.84
CA PHE A 19 -44.93 -9.62 -1.63
C PHE A 19 -45.88 -10.54 -0.86
N ALA A 20 -45.81 -10.57 0.47
CA ALA A 20 -46.67 -11.38 1.34
C ALA A 20 -47.33 -10.52 2.44
N PRO A 21 -48.19 -9.54 2.08
CA PRO A 21 -48.83 -8.67 3.05
C PRO A 21 -49.66 -9.49 4.05
N GLY A 22 -49.34 -9.37 5.34
CA GLY A 22 -50.07 -10.01 6.44
C GLY A 22 -49.42 -11.29 7.01
N ARG A 23 -48.33 -11.79 6.41
CA ARG A 23 -47.56 -12.89 7.01
C ARG A 23 -46.58 -12.34 8.05
N VAL A 24 -46.81 -12.64 9.32
CA VAL A 24 -45.85 -12.34 10.38
C VAL A 24 -44.74 -13.40 10.30
N LEU A 25 -43.52 -12.99 9.97
CA LEU A 25 -42.36 -13.88 9.98
C LEU A 25 -42.15 -14.41 11.40
N MET A 26 -42.07 -15.74 11.54
CA MET A 26 -41.72 -16.33 12.84
C MET A 26 -40.27 -15.96 13.19
N PRO A 27 -39.91 -15.86 14.49
CA PRO A 27 -38.54 -15.57 14.92
C PRO A 27 -37.48 -16.50 14.29
N THR A 28 -37.86 -17.76 14.05
CA THR A 28 -37.01 -18.76 13.39
C THR A 28 -36.81 -18.49 11.90
N GLU A 29 -37.84 -18.05 11.17
CA GLU A 29 -37.73 -17.64 9.76
C GLU A 29 -36.83 -16.41 9.63
N LEU A 30 -36.97 -15.46 10.55
CA LEU A 30 -36.17 -14.24 10.61
C LEU A 30 -34.68 -14.56 10.91
N LEU A 31 -34.44 -15.52 11.81
CA LEU A 31 -33.10 -16.08 12.07
C LEU A 31 -32.51 -16.74 10.83
N LEU A 32 -33.28 -17.56 10.10
CA LEU A 32 -32.83 -18.25 8.89
C LEU A 32 -32.48 -17.28 7.77
N VAL A 33 -33.30 -16.24 7.56
CA VAL A 33 -33.02 -15.18 6.59
C VAL A 33 -31.75 -14.42 6.98
N ALA A 34 -31.61 -14.05 8.26
CA ALA A 34 -30.39 -13.40 8.75
C ALA A 34 -29.14 -14.27 8.57
N LEU A 35 -29.24 -15.58 8.80
CA LEU A 35 -28.13 -16.52 8.65
C LEU A 35 -27.75 -16.71 7.18
N GLY A 36 -28.74 -16.79 6.27
CA GLY A 36 -28.51 -16.87 4.83
C GLY A 36 -27.86 -15.61 4.26
N VAL A 37 -28.29 -14.44 4.74
CA VAL A 37 -27.65 -13.14 4.47
C VAL A 37 -26.20 -13.12 4.94
N LEU A 38 -25.97 -13.53 6.20
CA LEU A 38 -24.63 -13.50 6.78
C LEU A 38 -23.71 -14.45 6.01
N GLY A 39 -24.14 -15.70 5.77
CA GLY A 39 -23.40 -16.70 5.03
C GLY A 39 -23.07 -16.28 3.60
N SER A 40 -24.04 -15.73 2.87
CA SER A 40 -23.83 -15.24 1.49
C SER A 40 -22.92 -14.01 1.42
N SER A 41 -22.80 -13.23 2.50
CA SER A 41 -21.91 -12.06 2.56
C SER A 41 -20.46 -12.39 2.91
N ILE A 42 -20.21 -13.49 3.65
CA ILE A 42 -18.87 -13.87 4.11
C ILE A 42 -17.96 -14.22 2.93
N THR A 43 -18.44 -15.04 1.99
CA THR A 43 -17.66 -15.48 0.83
C THR A 43 -17.16 -14.32 -0.05
N PRO A 44 -18.01 -13.40 -0.54
CA PRO A 44 -17.54 -12.26 -1.34
C PRO A 44 -16.67 -11.30 -0.53
N ALA A 45 -16.88 -11.19 0.79
CA ALA A 45 -15.99 -10.41 1.65
C ALA A 45 -14.58 -10.99 1.72
N ILE A 46 -14.46 -12.30 1.97
CA ILE A 46 -13.17 -13.02 1.99
C ILE A 46 -12.49 -12.92 0.63
N LEU A 47 -13.22 -13.10 -0.47
CA LEU A 47 -12.69 -12.96 -1.82
C LEU A 47 -12.22 -11.52 -2.10
N THR A 48 -12.97 -10.51 -1.67
CA THR A 48 -12.59 -9.10 -1.81
C THR A 48 -11.33 -8.79 -1.00
N VAL A 49 -11.23 -9.28 0.23
CA VAL A 49 -10.05 -9.11 1.08
C VAL A 49 -8.84 -9.83 0.47
N ARG A 50 -8.98 -11.07 -0.02
CA ARG A 50 -7.89 -11.79 -0.70
C ARG A 50 -7.47 -11.10 -1.99
N TYR A 51 -8.43 -10.58 -2.77
CA TYR A 51 -8.16 -9.81 -3.98
C TYR A 51 -7.39 -8.53 -3.65
N LEU A 52 -7.86 -7.74 -2.69
CA LEU A 52 -7.18 -6.53 -2.22
C LEU A 52 -5.79 -6.85 -1.66
N ARG A 53 -5.67 -7.95 -0.91
CA ARG A 53 -4.40 -8.43 -0.35
C ARG A 53 -3.38 -8.76 -1.45
N ARG A 54 -3.80 -9.50 -2.48
CA ARG A 54 -2.93 -9.85 -3.60
C ARG A 54 -2.56 -8.65 -4.47
N ARG A 55 -3.49 -7.70 -4.67
CA ARG A 55 -3.32 -6.62 -5.65
C ARG A 55 -2.66 -5.36 -5.07
N TYR A 56 -2.96 -5.00 -3.82
CA TYR A 56 -2.61 -3.68 -3.27
C TYR A 56 -1.76 -3.74 -2.01
N TRP A 57 -1.82 -4.80 -1.20
CA TRP A 57 -1.11 -4.85 0.09
C TRP A 57 0.41 -4.87 -0.03
N ASN A 58 0.95 -5.29 -1.17
CA ASN A 58 2.39 -5.22 -1.45
C ASN A 58 2.84 -3.81 -1.86
N ASN A 59 1.91 -2.88 -2.08
CA ASN A 59 2.20 -1.49 -2.46
C ASN A 59 1.49 -0.54 -1.48
N SER A 60 2.14 -0.29 -0.35
CA SER A 60 1.63 0.54 0.75
C SER A 60 1.29 1.97 0.31
N ALA A 61 1.97 2.51 -0.71
CA ALA A 61 1.64 3.82 -1.27
C ALA A 61 0.28 3.82 -1.97
N LYS A 62 0.00 2.82 -2.82
CA LYS A 62 -1.33 2.66 -3.44
C LYS A 62 -2.42 2.43 -2.41
N MET A 63 -2.12 1.70 -1.32
CA MET A 63 -3.09 1.46 -0.25
C MET A 63 -3.48 2.76 0.46
N LEU A 64 -2.53 3.67 0.73
CA LEU A 64 -2.82 4.98 1.31
C LEU A 64 -3.61 5.88 0.35
N GLU A 65 -3.30 5.85 -0.94
CA GLU A 65 -4.05 6.59 -1.96
C GLU A 65 -5.51 6.09 -2.08
N LEU A 66 -5.71 4.77 -2.11
CA LEU A 66 -7.04 4.15 -2.09
C LEU A 66 -7.78 4.46 -0.80
N LEU A 67 -7.10 4.45 0.34
CA LEU A 67 -7.71 4.76 1.63
C LEU A 67 -8.16 6.23 1.68
N ALA A 68 -7.35 7.16 1.17
CA ALA A 68 -7.72 8.56 1.03
C ALA A 68 -8.93 8.75 0.10
N MET A 69 -8.97 7.99 -1.01
CA MET A 69 -10.08 8.01 -1.96
C MET A 69 -11.39 7.44 -1.37
N ILE A 70 -11.30 6.41 -0.54
CA ILE A 70 -12.46 5.70 0.06
C ILE A 70 -12.96 6.41 1.33
N ARG A 71 -12.10 7.09 2.09
CA ARG A 71 -12.45 7.73 3.36
C ARG A 71 -13.59 8.75 3.20
N SER A 72 -13.52 9.60 2.18
CA SER A 72 -14.54 10.63 1.93
C SER A 72 -15.94 10.05 1.67
N PRO A 73 -16.14 9.11 0.70
CA PRO A 73 -17.46 8.55 0.45
C PRO A 73 -17.98 7.69 1.61
N VAL A 74 -17.12 6.99 2.35
CA VAL A 74 -17.54 6.21 3.53
C VAL A 74 -18.05 7.12 4.65
N LEU A 75 -17.31 8.20 4.97
CA LEU A 75 -17.76 9.16 5.97
C LEU A 75 -19.04 9.87 5.55
N ALA A 76 -19.18 10.21 4.26
CA ALA A 76 -20.41 10.80 3.73
C ALA A 76 -21.60 9.84 3.85
N ALA A 77 -21.43 8.57 3.50
CA ALA A 77 -22.48 7.55 3.63
C ALA A 77 -22.90 7.35 5.09
N LEU A 78 -21.93 7.27 6.02
CA LEU A 78 -22.20 7.16 7.45
C LEU A 78 -22.92 8.39 8.00
N ALA A 79 -22.51 9.59 7.59
CA ALA A 79 -23.17 10.83 8.01
C ALA A 79 -24.62 10.87 7.52
N VAL A 80 -24.85 10.63 6.22
CA VAL A 80 -26.21 10.61 5.63
C VAL A 80 -27.10 9.57 6.32
N TYR A 81 -26.60 8.35 6.49
CA TYR A 81 -27.35 7.29 7.17
C TYR A 81 -27.67 7.66 8.62
N GLY A 82 -26.69 8.16 9.37
CA GLY A 82 -26.86 8.59 10.75
C GLY A 82 -27.87 9.72 10.90
N THR A 83 -27.83 10.72 10.00
CA THR A 83 -28.81 11.81 10.00
C THR A 83 -30.22 11.32 9.72
N ILE A 84 -30.40 10.41 8.76
CA ILE A 84 -31.73 9.83 8.45
C ILE A 84 -32.25 9.03 9.64
N ALA A 85 -31.40 8.21 10.26
CA ALA A 85 -31.78 7.40 11.42
C ALA A 85 -32.18 8.28 12.62
N LEU A 86 -31.42 9.36 12.89
CA LEU A 86 -31.76 10.32 13.94
C LEU A 86 -33.06 11.07 13.63
N MET A 87 -33.24 11.52 12.40
CA MET A 87 -34.46 12.23 11.98
C MET A 87 -35.70 11.35 12.16
N ALA A 88 -35.62 10.06 11.79
CA ALA A 88 -36.69 9.11 12.00
C ALA A 88 -37.06 8.96 13.49
N ARG A 89 -36.06 8.90 14.37
CA ARG A 89 -36.27 8.84 15.84
C ARG A 89 -36.89 10.11 16.40
N VAL A 90 -36.50 11.29 15.90
CA VAL A 90 -37.10 12.56 16.30
C VAL A 90 -38.57 12.63 15.89
N LEU A 91 -38.89 12.18 14.67
CA LEU A 91 -40.27 12.14 14.18
C LEU A 91 -41.14 11.19 15.00
N ASP A 92 -40.62 10.02 15.40
CA ASP A 92 -41.32 9.12 16.32
C ASP A 92 -41.63 9.82 17.65
N ALA A 93 -40.61 10.40 18.31
CA ALA A 93 -40.75 11.07 19.59
C ALA A 93 -41.71 12.28 19.53
N MET A 94 -41.69 13.05 18.44
CA MET A 94 -42.63 14.14 18.21
C MET A 94 -44.06 13.62 18.05
N SER A 95 -44.26 12.50 17.36
CA SER A 95 -45.59 11.91 17.18
C SER A 95 -46.19 11.42 18.50
N GLU A 96 -45.36 10.91 19.41
CA GLU A 96 -45.78 10.52 20.76
C GLU A 96 -46.19 11.73 21.61
N HIS A 97 -45.48 12.86 21.50
CA HIS A 97 -45.73 14.05 22.31
C HIS A 97 -46.87 14.95 21.79
N LEU A 98 -47.06 15.04 20.47
CA LEU A 98 -48.09 15.91 19.87
C LEU A 98 -49.50 15.29 19.91
N GLY A 99 -49.61 14.02 20.29
CA GLY A 99 -50.86 13.27 20.34
C GLY A 99 -51.41 12.92 18.94
N ALA A 100 -52.12 11.80 18.85
CA ALA A 100 -52.66 11.28 17.58
C ALA A 100 -53.66 12.23 16.89
N ALA A 101 -54.10 13.29 17.55
CA ALA A 101 -55.06 14.26 17.04
C ALA A 101 -54.45 15.22 15.99
N VAL A 102 -53.14 15.49 16.05
CA VAL A 102 -52.48 16.48 15.17
C VAL A 102 -51.64 15.80 14.09
N VAL A 103 -50.98 14.68 14.43
CA VAL A 103 -50.14 13.93 13.49
C VAL A 103 -50.42 12.43 13.70
N PRO A 104 -50.85 11.68 12.66
CA PRO A 104 -51.06 10.24 12.79
C PRO A 104 -49.74 9.57 13.17
N ALA A 105 -49.78 8.62 14.11
CA ALA A 105 -48.60 7.93 14.64
C ALA A 105 -47.74 7.33 13.50
N VAL A 106 -46.68 8.06 13.15
CA VAL A 106 -45.71 7.62 12.17
C VAL A 106 -44.71 6.78 12.95
N ASN A 107 -44.96 5.47 13.08
CA ASN A 107 -43.97 4.52 13.61
C ASN A 107 -42.80 4.37 12.61
N ALA A 108 -42.00 5.42 12.47
CA ALA A 108 -40.85 5.51 11.58
C ALA A 108 -39.73 4.55 12.02
N SER A 109 -39.49 4.37 13.32
CA SER A 109 -38.54 3.35 13.80
C SER A 109 -39.08 1.92 13.78
N GLY A 110 -40.40 1.74 13.79
CA GLY A 110 -41.05 0.43 13.86
C GLY A 110 -41.31 -0.23 12.51
N TRP A 111 -41.31 0.53 11.41
CA TRP A 111 -41.57 -0.02 10.09
C TRP A 111 -40.27 -0.56 9.46
N ILE A 112 -40.17 -1.89 9.38
CA ILE A 112 -39.10 -2.66 8.72
C ILE A 112 -38.79 -2.16 7.29
N GLY A 113 -39.74 -1.52 6.62
CA GLY A 113 -39.57 -0.90 5.29
C GLY A 113 -38.60 0.30 5.22
N TRP A 114 -38.26 0.96 6.34
CA TRP A 114 -37.34 2.10 6.32
C TRP A 114 -35.88 1.73 6.04
N ALA A 115 -35.48 0.51 6.37
CA ALA A 115 -34.09 0.07 6.21
C ALA A 115 -33.64 0.00 4.73
N PRO A 116 -34.39 -0.63 3.79
CA PRO A 116 -34.08 -0.52 2.36
C PRO A 116 -34.06 0.91 1.84
N PHE A 117 -34.97 1.75 2.35
CA PHE A 117 -35.10 3.13 1.91
C PHE A 117 -33.90 4.00 2.33
N ALA A 118 -33.54 3.96 3.61
CA ALA A 118 -32.37 4.65 4.14
C ALA A 118 -31.07 4.15 3.48
N PHE A 119 -31.00 2.85 3.17
CA PHE A 119 -29.90 2.29 2.40
C PHE A 119 -29.83 2.86 0.97
N GLY A 120 -30.97 2.95 0.27
CA GLY A 120 -31.04 3.54 -1.07
C GLY A 120 -30.56 5.00 -1.10
N ILE A 121 -30.97 5.81 -0.11
CA ILE A 121 -30.51 7.20 0.01
C ILE A 121 -29.02 7.27 0.34
N ALA A 122 -28.52 6.44 1.25
CA ALA A 122 -27.09 6.38 1.58
C ALA A 122 -26.25 5.98 0.36
N LEU A 123 -26.75 5.06 -0.47
CA LEU A 123 -26.10 4.65 -1.71
C LEU A 123 -26.06 5.79 -2.73
N ALA A 124 -27.18 6.50 -2.91
CA ALA A 124 -27.26 7.68 -3.78
C ALA A 124 -26.31 8.79 -3.32
N GLY A 125 -26.24 9.05 -2.00
CA GLY A 125 -25.30 10.01 -1.41
C GLY A 125 -23.84 9.61 -1.64
N ALA A 126 -23.51 8.32 -1.49
CA ALA A 126 -22.16 7.81 -1.77
C ALA A 126 -21.79 7.96 -3.25
N PHE A 127 -22.70 7.61 -4.17
CA PHE A 127 -22.50 7.82 -5.61
C PHE A 127 -22.34 9.30 -5.96
N GLY A 128 -23.16 10.17 -5.38
CA GLY A 128 -23.05 11.63 -5.53
C GLY A 128 -21.69 12.16 -5.07
N ALA A 129 -21.17 11.67 -3.94
CA ALA A 129 -19.84 12.04 -3.44
C ALA A 129 -18.70 11.57 -4.37
N VAL A 130 -18.80 10.35 -4.91
CA VAL A 130 -17.82 9.82 -5.88
C VAL A 130 -17.84 10.62 -7.18
N ILE A 131 -19.03 10.88 -7.73
CA ILE A 131 -19.19 11.68 -8.96
C ILE A 131 -18.68 13.10 -8.73
N ARG A 132 -19.00 13.73 -7.59
CA ARG A 132 -18.48 15.04 -7.22
C ARG A 132 -16.95 15.05 -7.16
N ASN A 133 -16.32 14.09 -6.50
CA ASN A 133 -14.85 14.01 -6.44
C ASN A 133 -14.22 13.74 -7.82
N ALA A 134 -14.86 12.93 -8.67
CA ALA A 134 -14.42 12.70 -10.04
C ALA A 134 -14.53 13.96 -10.92
N ILE A 135 -15.57 14.77 -10.72
CA ILE A 135 -15.76 16.05 -11.44
C ILE A 135 -14.78 17.10 -10.93
N LEU A 136 -14.57 17.19 -9.60
CA LEU A 136 -13.70 18.19 -8.97
C LEU A 136 -12.21 17.95 -9.26
N SER A 137 -11.79 16.68 -9.38
CA SER A 137 -10.41 16.30 -9.70
C SER A 137 -10.01 16.60 -11.16
N ARG A 138 -10.96 16.83 -12.07
CA ARG A 138 -10.69 17.08 -13.50
C ARG A 138 -10.47 18.54 -13.89
N GLY A 139 -10.14 19.43 -12.95
CA GLY A 139 -9.87 20.85 -13.29
C GLY A 139 -11.09 21.57 -13.87
N THR A 140 -12.29 21.21 -13.41
CA THR A 140 -13.54 21.85 -13.85
C THR A 140 -13.68 23.26 -13.29
N THR A 141 -14.23 24.15 -14.13
CA THR A 141 -14.46 25.57 -13.83
C THR A 141 -15.31 25.75 -12.57
N LEU A 142 -15.03 26.81 -11.80
CA LEU A 142 -15.66 27.15 -10.52
C LEU A 142 -17.20 27.08 -10.56
N PHE A 143 -17.80 27.41 -11.71
CA PHE A 143 -19.23 27.32 -11.98
C PHE A 143 -19.82 25.90 -11.89
N ALA A 144 -19.10 24.88 -12.40
CA ALA A 144 -19.54 23.48 -12.30
C ALA A 144 -19.50 22.97 -10.85
N ARG A 145 -18.59 23.53 -10.03
CA ARG A 145 -18.47 23.20 -8.61
C ARG A 145 -19.64 23.73 -7.79
N VAL A 146 -20.17 24.90 -8.17
CA VAL A 146 -21.29 25.57 -7.48
C VAL A 146 -22.63 24.97 -7.89
N LEU A 147 -22.83 24.58 -9.16
CA LEU A 147 -24.10 23.99 -9.60
C LEU A 147 -24.26 22.49 -9.27
N ALA A 148 -23.18 21.71 -9.27
CA ALA A 148 -23.30 20.26 -9.09
C ALA A 148 -23.74 19.85 -7.67
N GLY A 149 -23.41 20.64 -6.65
CA GLY A 149 -23.79 20.39 -5.27
C GLY A 149 -25.31 20.48 -5.04
N PRO A 150 -25.94 21.63 -5.33
CA PRO A 150 -27.37 21.83 -5.16
C PRO A 150 -28.24 20.90 -6.04
N VAL A 151 -27.82 20.61 -7.27
CA VAL A 151 -28.59 19.72 -8.17
C VAL A 151 -28.56 18.27 -7.67
N ALA A 152 -27.41 17.78 -7.22
CA ALA A 152 -27.32 16.43 -6.65
C ALA A 152 -28.13 16.31 -5.34
N LEU A 153 -28.07 17.33 -4.47
CA LEU A 153 -28.89 17.41 -3.26
C LEU A 153 -30.39 17.51 -3.58
N GLY A 154 -30.77 18.27 -4.61
CA GLY A 154 -32.14 18.41 -5.06
C GLY A 154 -32.73 17.11 -5.59
N ILE A 155 -31.99 16.36 -6.41
CA ILE A 155 -32.42 15.06 -6.92
C ILE A 155 -32.56 14.03 -5.79
N ALA A 156 -31.61 14.01 -4.85
CA ALA A 156 -31.69 13.13 -3.68
C ALA A 156 -32.88 13.49 -2.77
N GLY A 157 -33.13 14.79 -2.54
CA GLY A 157 -34.26 15.28 -1.77
C GLY A 157 -35.61 14.95 -2.42
N ALA A 158 -35.75 15.22 -3.71
CA ALA A 158 -36.97 14.93 -4.45
C ALA A 158 -37.26 13.42 -4.52
N GLY A 159 -36.23 12.59 -4.71
CA GLY A 159 -36.36 11.13 -4.66
C GLY A 159 -36.77 10.62 -3.27
N GLY A 160 -36.22 11.21 -2.21
CA GLY A 160 -36.61 10.90 -0.84
C GLY A 160 -38.07 11.26 -0.53
N ILE A 161 -38.53 12.43 -0.98
CA ILE A 161 -39.91 12.90 -0.80
C ILE A 161 -40.90 12.02 -1.58
N ALA A 162 -40.62 11.72 -2.85
CA ALA A 162 -41.50 10.90 -3.69
C ALA A 162 -41.72 9.49 -3.11
N LEU A 163 -40.66 8.89 -2.58
CA LEU A 163 -40.71 7.57 -1.94
C LEU A 163 -41.38 7.61 -0.56
N ALA A 164 -41.21 8.69 0.22
CA ALA A 164 -41.95 8.88 1.46
C ALA A 164 -43.46 8.99 1.21
N ILE A 165 -43.87 9.71 0.16
CA ILE A 165 -45.28 9.82 -0.27
C ILE A 165 -45.83 8.43 -0.67
N GLN A 166 -45.06 7.63 -1.44
CA GLN A 166 -45.47 6.27 -1.80
C GLN A 166 -45.57 5.33 -0.60
N GLY A 167 -44.63 5.39 0.34
CA GLY A 167 -44.66 4.59 1.57
C GLY A 167 -45.86 4.92 2.46
N TYR A 168 -46.22 6.21 2.53
CA TYR A 168 -47.40 6.67 3.28
C TYR A 168 -48.71 6.16 2.64
N GLY A 169 -48.82 6.19 1.31
CA GLY A 169 -49.97 5.67 0.58
C GLY A 169 -50.22 4.18 0.80
N TYR A 170 -49.15 3.37 0.91
CA TYR A 170 -49.26 1.93 1.17
C TYR A 170 -49.78 1.58 2.57
N LYS A 171 -49.51 2.44 3.57
CA LYS A 171 -49.99 2.22 4.95
C LYS A 171 -51.48 2.54 5.10
N ALA A 172 -51.98 3.54 4.37
CA ALA A 172 -53.39 3.93 4.39
C ALA A 172 -54.32 2.88 3.74
N ALA A 173 -53.80 2.04 2.84
CA ALA A 173 -54.56 0.99 2.17
C ALA A 173 -54.64 -0.34 2.94
N ARG A 174 -54.00 -0.47 4.11
CA ARG A 174 -54.08 -1.70 4.91
C ARG A 174 -55.44 -1.77 5.61
N PRO A 175 -56.26 -2.81 5.37
CA PRO A 175 -57.48 -3.02 6.13
C PRO A 175 -57.13 -3.22 7.61
N ALA A 176 -57.94 -2.62 8.50
CA ALA A 176 -57.70 -2.65 9.94
C ALA A 176 -57.55 -4.12 10.41
N PRO A 177 -56.51 -4.46 11.18
CA PRO A 177 -56.34 -5.80 11.71
C PRO A 177 -57.54 -6.16 12.59
N ILE A 178 -58.16 -7.30 12.29
CA ILE A 178 -59.23 -7.87 13.12
C ILE A 178 -58.60 -8.18 14.47
N VAL A 179 -58.99 -7.42 15.49
CA VAL A 179 -58.51 -7.61 16.87
C VAL A 179 -59.08 -8.93 17.36
N ALA A 180 -58.28 -9.98 17.29
CA ALA A 180 -58.56 -11.23 18.00
C ALA A 180 -58.32 -10.97 19.49
N GLU A 181 -59.41 -11.04 20.25
CA GLU A 181 -59.46 -10.83 21.70
C GLU A 181 -58.52 -11.81 22.41
N GLN A 182 -57.40 -11.28 22.94
CA GLN A 182 -56.41 -12.08 23.68
C GLN A 182 -56.78 -12.10 25.18
N PRO A 183 -56.93 -13.28 25.80
CA PRO A 183 -57.24 -13.40 27.21
C PRO A 183 -56.04 -13.00 28.08
N SER A 184 -56.29 -12.09 29.02
CA SER A 184 -55.34 -11.59 30.00
C SER A 184 -54.82 -12.71 30.92
N THR A 185 -53.51 -12.86 31.01
CA THR A 185 -52.85 -13.65 32.07
C THR A 185 -51.94 -12.73 32.93
N PRO A 186 -51.91 -12.88 34.26
CA PRO A 186 -51.33 -11.90 35.17
C PRO A 186 -49.83 -12.05 35.42
N ALA A 187 -49.26 -10.91 35.81
CA ALA A 187 -47.93 -10.60 36.33
C ALA A 187 -47.15 -11.68 37.12
N ALA A 188 -45.84 -11.76 36.87
CA ALA A 188 -44.84 -12.20 37.85
C ALA A 188 -43.45 -11.53 37.62
N THR A 189 -43.13 -10.63 38.56
CA THR A 189 -41.87 -10.26 39.25
C THR A 189 -40.47 -10.40 38.59
N PRO A 190 -39.61 -9.36 38.67
CA PRO A 190 -38.19 -9.42 38.31
C PRO A 190 -37.27 -9.80 39.50
N GLU A 191 -36.31 -10.71 39.28
CA GLU A 191 -35.26 -11.07 40.23
C GLU A 191 -33.89 -10.56 39.74
N SER A 192 -33.28 -9.70 40.55
CA SER A 192 -31.95 -9.09 40.37
C SER A 192 -30.84 -9.95 40.97
N LYS A 193 -29.67 -10.04 40.32
CA LYS A 193 -28.43 -10.53 40.97
C LYS A 193 -27.16 -9.81 40.44
N PRO A 194 -26.26 -9.31 41.30
CA PRO A 194 -25.06 -8.56 40.93
C PRO A 194 -23.75 -9.37 40.90
N GLU A 195 -22.79 -8.88 40.08
CA GLU A 195 -21.32 -8.66 40.25
C GLU A 195 -20.44 -9.74 40.95
N PRO A 196 -19.22 -10.09 40.44
CA PRO A 196 -18.00 -9.36 40.86
C PRO A 196 -16.85 -9.20 39.84
N ALA A 197 -16.03 -8.19 40.16
CA ALA A 197 -14.85 -7.65 39.49
C ALA A 197 -13.64 -8.60 39.37
N ARG A 198 -12.73 -8.26 38.44
CA ARG A 198 -11.41 -8.90 38.24
C ARG A 198 -10.28 -7.86 38.38
N PRO A 199 -9.21 -8.14 39.16
CA PRO A 199 -8.17 -7.16 39.49
C PRO A 199 -7.04 -7.04 38.46
N ALA A 200 -6.40 -5.88 38.52
CA ALA A 200 -5.21 -5.44 37.77
C ALA A 200 -3.93 -6.18 38.21
N ALA A 201 -3.00 -6.37 37.27
CA ALA A 201 -1.63 -6.81 37.55
C ALA A 201 -0.61 -5.89 36.86
N ALA A 202 0.36 -5.47 37.68
CA ALA A 202 1.45 -4.54 37.41
C ALA A 202 2.67 -5.23 36.79
N GLY A 203 3.62 -4.42 36.28
CA GLY A 203 5.02 -4.83 36.16
C GLY A 203 5.78 -4.18 35.00
N ALA A 204 6.21 -2.92 35.17
CA ALA A 204 7.21 -2.30 34.30
C ALA A 204 8.52 -2.13 35.09
N GLY A 205 9.48 -3.03 34.85
CA GLY A 205 10.85 -2.93 35.35
C GLY A 205 11.74 -2.22 34.33
N THR A 206 12.28 -1.06 34.69
CA THR A 206 13.31 -0.34 33.92
C THR A 206 14.68 -0.70 34.49
N GLN A 207 15.50 -1.43 33.74
CA GLN A 207 16.91 -1.65 34.06
C GLN A 207 17.77 -0.63 33.30
N ALA A 208 18.48 0.21 34.06
CA ALA A 208 19.47 1.15 33.59
C ALA A 208 20.81 0.41 33.33
N ALA A 209 21.33 0.51 32.10
CA ALA A 209 22.62 -0.03 31.73
C ALA A 209 23.75 0.97 32.07
N LYS A 210 24.74 0.48 32.83
CA LYS A 210 25.98 1.19 33.16
C LYS A 210 26.97 1.10 31.99
N THR A 211 27.58 2.24 31.64
CA THR A 211 28.67 2.37 30.68
C THR A 211 30.02 2.06 31.34
N PRO A 212 30.88 1.18 30.81
CA PRO A 212 32.26 1.03 31.25
C PRO A 212 33.23 1.89 30.44
N THR A 213 34.16 2.52 31.15
CA THR A 213 35.30 3.32 30.68
C THR A 213 36.37 2.43 30.02
N PRO A 214 36.99 2.84 28.89
CA PRO A 214 38.06 2.09 28.25
C PRO A 214 39.45 2.36 28.88
N PRO A 215 40.33 1.35 29.01
CA PRO A 215 41.72 1.51 29.45
C PRO A 215 42.66 1.96 28.30
N PRO A 216 43.85 2.52 28.64
CA PRO A 216 44.79 3.11 27.69
C PRO A 216 45.51 2.08 26.80
N ALA A 217 45.72 2.49 25.55
CA ALA A 217 46.34 1.73 24.48
C ALA A 217 47.81 1.41 24.76
N SER A 218 48.11 0.11 24.90
CA SER A 218 49.46 -0.43 24.80
C SER A 218 49.77 -0.68 23.32
N SER A 219 50.81 -0.03 22.82
CA SER A 219 51.33 -0.23 21.46
C SER A 219 52.11 -1.55 21.43
N ALA A 220 51.44 -2.62 21.01
CA ALA A 220 52.10 -3.87 20.64
C ALA A 220 52.13 -4.00 19.12
N GLU A 221 53.33 -4.27 18.62
CA GLU A 221 53.67 -4.53 17.22
C GLU A 221 52.84 -5.72 16.69
N PRO A 222 52.23 -5.63 15.49
CA PRO A 222 51.30 -6.64 15.01
C PRO A 222 52.02 -7.93 14.59
N GLU A 223 52.02 -8.93 15.47
CA GLU A 223 52.26 -10.32 15.09
C GLU A 223 51.22 -10.75 14.04
N THR A 224 51.69 -11.19 12.88
CA THR A 224 50.86 -11.69 11.77
C THR A 224 49.98 -12.84 12.28
N PRO A 225 48.64 -12.72 12.26
CA PRO A 225 47.76 -13.75 12.79
C PRO A 225 47.97 -15.09 12.08
N PRO A 226 48.00 -16.22 12.81
CA PRO A 226 48.10 -17.55 12.19
C PRO A 226 46.93 -17.77 11.23
N ALA A 227 47.25 -18.20 10.00
CA ALA A 227 46.27 -18.49 8.97
C ALA A 227 45.29 -19.56 9.47
N VAL A 228 44.01 -19.20 9.56
CA VAL A 228 42.94 -20.15 9.93
C VAL A 228 42.90 -21.26 8.87
N PRO A 229 42.91 -22.55 9.25
CA PRO A 229 42.89 -23.65 8.28
C PRO A 229 41.59 -23.59 7.47
N GLY A 230 41.73 -23.32 6.16
CA GLY A 230 40.63 -23.36 5.19
C GLY A 230 40.30 -24.79 4.76
N ALA A 231 39.16 -24.95 4.08
CA ALA A 231 38.77 -26.22 3.47
C ALA A 231 39.77 -26.62 2.39
N SER A 232 40.05 -27.91 2.28
CA SER A 232 40.90 -28.41 1.18
C SER A 232 40.18 -28.32 -0.16
N ALA A 233 40.92 -28.10 -1.26
CA ALA A 233 40.33 -28.01 -2.60
C ALA A 233 39.54 -29.28 -2.98
N ALA A 234 40.00 -30.46 -2.53
CA ALA A 234 39.32 -31.73 -2.76
C ALA A 234 37.96 -31.82 -2.02
N GLU A 235 37.88 -31.33 -0.77
CA GLU A 235 36.60 -31.25 -0.03
C GLU A 235 35.61 -30.31 -0.72
N ILE A 236 36.07 -29.17 -1.25
CA ILE A 236 35.23 -28.19 -1.95
C ILE A 236 34.70 -28.76 -3.26
N GLU A 237 35.55 -29.43 -4.05
CA GLU A 237 35.14 -30.02 -5.33
C GLU A 237 34.09 -31.12 -5.12
N GLU A 238 34.30 -32.00 -4.14
CA GLU A 238 33.35 -33.07 -3.81
C GLU A 238 32.01 -32.52 -3.30
N ALA A 239 32.05 -31.49 -2.44
CA ALA A 239 30.85 -30.82 -1.97
C ALA A 239 30.11 -30.13 -3.13
N THR A 240 30.83 -29.53 -4.08
CA THR A 240 30.25 -28.89 -5.26
C THR A 240 29.54 -29.90 -6.17
N LYS A 241 30.12 -31.10 -6.34
CA LYS A 241 29.49 -32.21 -7.07
C LYS A 241 28.24 -32.74 -6.37
N SER A 242 28.29 -32.80 -5.04
CA SER A 242 27.18 -33.29 -4.18
C SER A 242 26.04 -32.27 -4.02
N GLY A 243 26.24 -31.02 -4.42
CA GLY A 243 25.22 -29.97 -4.42
C GLY A 243 25.09 -29.19 -3.11
N ILE A 244 23.99 -28.45 -2.96
CA ILE A 244 23.81 -27.48 -1.87
C ILE A 244 23.90 -28.12 -0.47
N PRO A 245 23.30 -29.29 -0.18
CA PRO A 245 23.38 -29.88 1.17
C PRO A 245 24.82 -30.10 1.65
N ALA A 246 25.71 -30.57 0.75
CA ALA A 246 27.11 -30.79 1.07
C ALA A 246 27.88 -29.48 1.26
N LEU A 247 27.61 -28.48 0.41
CA LEU A 247 28.19 -27.13 0.55
C LEU A 247 27.74 -26.43 1.85
N THR A 248 26.48 -26.60 2.27
CA THR A 248 25.98 -26.09 3.55
C THR A 248 26.64 -26.79 4.74
N ALA A 249 26.86 -28.11 4.67
CA ALA A 249 27.61 -28.85 5.70
C ALA A 249 29.07 -28.36 5.78
N LEU A 250 29.69 -28.09 4.63
CA LEU A 250 31.05 -27.56 4.56
C LEU A 250 31.11 -26.12 5.11
N GLN A 251 30.11 -25.28 4.83
CA GLN A 251 29.98 -23.95 5.41
C GLN A 251 29.88 -23.99 6.94
N ALA A 252 29.15 -24.96 7.51
CA ALA A 252 29.07 -25.11 8.96
C ALA A 252 30.44 -25.41 9.59
N LYS A 253 31.30 -26.15 8.89
CA LYS A 253 32.69 -26.44 9.30
C LYS A 253 33.62 -25.24 9.10
N TYR A 254 33.43 -24.47 8.02
CA TYR A 254 34.28 -23.34 7.65
C TYR A 254 33.45 -22.07 7.36
N PRO A 255 32.84 -21.44 8.39
CA PRO A 255 31.84 -20.40 8.20
C PRO A 255 32.37 -19.08 7.60
N LYS A 256 33.70 -18.89 7.60
CA LYS A 256 34.38 -17.69 7.10
C LYS A 256 35.28 -17.97 5.91
N ASP A 257 35.26 -19.18 5.35
CA ASP A 257 36.13 -19.50 4.21
C ASP A 257 35.47 -19.02 2.90
N PRO A 258 36.03 -18.01 2.20
CA PRO A 258 35.46 -17.54 0.94
C PRO A 258 35.45 -18.61 -0.15
N ALA A 259 36.36 -19.59 -0.09
CA ALA A 259 36.43 -20.68 -1.07
C ALA A 259 35.22 -21.64 -0.96
N VAL A 260 34.59 -21.72 0.21
CA VAL A 260 33.34 -22.49 0.44
C VAL A 260 32.11 -21.64 0.19
N LEU A 261 32.14 -20.37 0.59
CA LEU A 261 30.99 -19.46 0.48
C LEU A 261 30.66 -19.07 -0.97
N ASP A 262 31.65 -18.89 -1.84
CA ASP A 262 31.45 -18.56 -3.27
C ASP A 262 30.66 -19.65 -4.05
N PRO A 263 31.08 -20.94 -4.06
CA PRO A 263 30.33 -21.98 -4.75
C PRO A 263 28.95 -22.21 -4.14
N LEU A 264 28.81 -22.09 -2.81
CA LEU A 264 27.50 -22.16 -2.15
C LEU A 264 26.56 -21.03 -2.61
N ALA A 265 27.06 -19.80 -2.67
CA ALA A 265 26.27 -18.66 -3.17
C ALA A 265 25.86 -18.87 -4.64
N ARG A 266 26.77 -19.35 -5.50
CA ARG A 266 26.44 -19.64 -6.92
C ARG A 266 25.44 -20.78 -7.07
N ALA A 267 25.49 -21.79 -6.21
CA ALA A 267 24.52 -22.87 -6.20
C ALA A 267 23.14 -22.36 -5.74
N LEU A 268 23.08 -21.59 -4.65
CA LEU A 268 21.84 -20.97 -4.15
C LEU A 268 21.24 -19.95 -5.14
N ALA A 269 22.07 -19.24 -5.91
CA ALA A 269 21.60 -18.30 -6.94
C ALA A 269 20.80 -18.97 -8.07
N LYS A 270 20.92 -20.29 -8.24
CA LYS A 270 20.15 -21.07 -9.21
C LYS A 270 18.77 -21.49 -8.68
N GLU A 271 18.52 -21.37 -7.37
CA GLU A 271 17.28 -21.78 -6.71
C GLU A 271 16.46 -20.54 -6.26
N PRO A 272 15.40 -20.14 -7.01
CA PRO A 272 14.66 -18.91 -6.74
C PRO A 272 13.91 -18.91 -5.40
N ASP A 273 13.63 -20.09 -4.86
CA ASP A 273 12.94 -20.33 -3.61
C ASP A 273 13.85 -20.14 -2.37
N ARG A 274 15.18 -20.04 -2.57
CA ARG A 274 16.18 -19.89 -1.48
C ARG A 274 16.91 -18.55 -1.48
N VAL A 275 16.35 -17.53 -2.12
CA VAL A 275 16.95 -16.18 -2.21
C VAL A 275 17.26 -15.56 -0.84
N LEU A 276 16.46 -15.82 0.20
CA LEU A 276 16.76 -15.31 1.55
C LEU A 276 18.02 -15.94 2.16
N GLU A 277 18.27 -17.22 1.87
CA GLU A 277 19.47 -17.92 2.31
C GLU A 277 20.69 -17.44 1.52
N LEU A 278 20.54 -17.28 0.20
CA LEU A 278 21.55 -16.65 -0.66
C LEU A 278 22.02 -15.30 -0.10
N LEU A 279 21.09 -14.40 0.24
CA LEU A 279 21.43 -13.07 0.78
C LEU A 279 22.16 -13.13 2.13
N ARG A 280 21.96 -14.19 2.93
CA ARG A 280 22.72 -14.40 4.17
C ARG A 280 24.14 -14.88 3.87
N VAL A 281 24.29 -15.83 2.96
CA VAL A 281 25.61 -16.33 2.52
C VAL A 281 26.43 -15.19 1.89
N LEU A 282 25.81 -14.37 1.04
CA LEU A 282 26.46 -13.23 0.41
C LEU A 282 26.87 -12.13 1.41
N ASP A 283 26.08 -11.87 2.45
CA ASP A 283 26.48 -10.93 3.52
C ASP A 283 27.77 -11.39 4.23
N THR A 284 27.87 -12.69 4.54
CA THR A 284 29.09 -13.26 5.12
C THR A 284 30.24 -13.23 4.11
N LEU A 285 30.00 -13.64 2.87
CA LEU A 285 31.03 -13.67 1.82
C LEU A 285 31.62 -12.28 1.59
N PHE A 286 30.79 -11.26 1.38
CA PHE A 286 31.26 -9.89 1.13
C PHE A 286 31.86 -9.24 2.38
N SER A 287 31.55 -9.74 3.58
CA SER A 287 32.23 -9.29 4.80
C SER A 287 33.66 -9.85 4.93
N VAL A 288 33.95 -11.01 4.35
CA VAL A 288 35.29 -11.64 4.40
C VAL A 288 36.12 -11.31 3.16
N ALA A 289 35.47 -11.29 1.99
CA ALA A 289 36.06 -11.10 0.67
C ALA A 289 35.31 -9.98 -0.08
N PRO A 290 35.50 -8.70 0.29
CA PRO A 290 34.76 -7.57 -0.29
C PRO A 290 34.98 -7.40 -1.80
N GLU A 291 36.12 -7.85 -2.33
CA GLU A 291 36.40 -7.88 -3.76
C GLU A 291 35.42 -8.75 -4.56
N LYS A 292 34.81 -9.76 -3.92
CA LYS A 292 33.78 -10.60 -4.56
C LYS A 292 32.46 -9.88 -4.78
N ALA A 293 32.22 -8.73 -4.13
CA ALA A 293 31.02 -7.94 -4.35
C ALA A 293 30.96 -7.33 -5.77
N ALA A 294 32.10 -7.20 -6.44
CA ALA A 294 32.19 -6.74 -7.82
C ALA A 294 31.98 -7.87 -8.87
N ASP A 295 31.92 -9.14 -8.44
CA ASP A 295 31.70 -10.28 -9.34
C ASP A 295 30.27 -10.23 -9.93
N GLU A 296 30.18 -10.15 -11.26
CA GLU A 296 28.92 -10.05 -11.98
C GLU A 296 27.99 -11.26 -11.73
N GLY A 297 28.56 -12.45 -11.51
CA GLY A 297 27.83 -13.67 -11.19
C GLY A 297 27.19 -13.64 -9.80
N LEU A 298 27.66 -12.80 -8.89
CA LEU A 298 27.12 -12.63 -7.54
C LEU A 298 26.28 -11.36 -7.41
N SER A 299 26.62 -10.28 -8.12
CA SER A 299 25.89 -9.01 -8.08
C SER A 299 24.54 -9.08 -8.78
N LYS A 300 24.42 -9.78 -9.92
CA LYS A 300 23.16 -9.98 -10.64
C LYS A 300 22.06 -10.63 -9.77
N PRO A 301 22.32 -11.73 -9.04
CA PRO A 301 21.35 -12.27 -8.08
C PRO A 301 20.93 -11.29 -6.98
N VAL A 302 21.84 -10.45 -6.47
CA VAL A 302 21.50 -9.42 -5.47
C VAL A 302 20.55 -8.37 -6.06
N LEU A 303 20.83 -7.91 -7.28
CA LEU A 303 19.95 -7.00 -8.01
C LEU A 303 18.58 -7.64 -8.24
N ALA A 304 18.53 -8.88 -8.71
CA ALA A 304 17.27 -9.62 -8.90
C ALA A 304 16.48 -9.75 -7.58
N ALA A 305 17.16 -10.06 -6.47
CA ALA A 305 16.55 -10.13 -5.14
C ALA A 305 16.02 -8.77 -4.65
N ALA A 306 16.61 -7.66 -5.09
CA ALA A 306 16.14 -6.32 -4.75
C ALA A 306 14.81 -5.97 -5.42
N LEU A 307 14.53 -6.55 -6.59
CA LEU A 307 13.28 -6.36 -7.33
C LEU A 307 12.12 -7.16 -6.75
N LEU A 308 12.39 -8.19 -5.95
CA LEU A 308 11.37 -9.02 -5.32
C LEU A 308 10.90 -8.40 -4.00
N PRO A 309 9.59 -8.12 -3.82
CA PRO A 309 9.07 -7.51 -2.60
C PRO A 309 9.53 -8.16 -1.28
N PRO A 310 9.51 -9.50 -1.09
CA PRO A 310 9.89 -10.13 0.18
C PRO A 310 11.37 -10.00 0.53
N THR A 311 12.25 -9.80 -0.45
CA THR A 311 13.70 -9.75 -0.26
C THR A 311 14.31 -8.37 -0.51
N SER A 312 13.51 -7.45 -1.07
CA SER A 312 13.93 -6.09 -1.47
C SER A 312 14.70 -5.34 -0.40
N ALA A 313 14.18 -5.29 0.83
CA ALA A 313 14.80 -4.55 1.93
C ALA A 313 16.18 -5.12 2.29
N ARG A 314 16.33 -6.45 2.35
CA ARG A 314 17.60 -7.10 2.72
C ARG A 314 18.64 -6.98 1.61
N ALA A 315 18.23 -7.07 0.34
CA ALA A 315 19.15 -6.90 -0.79
C ALA A 315 19.65 -5.45 -0.92
N ILE A 316 18.77 -4.45 -0.75
CA ILE A 316 19.16 -3.03 -0.72
C ILE A 316 20.13 -2.76 0.43
N GLU A 317 19.87 -3.34 1.61
CA GLU A 317 20.77 -3.23 2.75
C GLU A 317 22.14 -3.85 2.49
N LEU A 318 22.17 -5.00 1.80
CA LEU A 318 23.42 -5.66 1.40
C LEU A 318 24.23 -4.79 0.43
N MET A 319 23.58 -4.19 -0.58
CA MET A 319 24.23 -3.25 -1.51
C MET A 319 24.83 -2.05 -0.76
N ARG A 320 24.06 -1.46 0.16
CA ARG A 320 24.48 -0.33 0.98
C ARG A 320 25.71 -0.67 1.84
N ALA A 321 25.62 -1.74 2.60
CA ALA A 321 26.59 -2.04 3.65
C ALA A 321 27.85 -2.74 3.15
N ARG A 322 27.73 -3.67 2.19
CA ARG A 322 28.79 -4.64 1.87
C ARG A 322 29.40 -4.55 0.48
N MET A 323 28.74 -3.90 -0.47
CA MET A 323 29.15 -3.95 -1.89
C MET A 323 29.95 -2.74 -2.37
N GLY A 324 30.31 -1.81 -1.47
CA GLY A 324 31.15 -0.67 -1.80
C GLY A 324 30.61 0.17 -2.96
N LEU A 325 31.48 0.50 -3.92
CA LEU A 325 31.11 1.28 -5.11
C LEU A 325 30.08 0.56 -5.98
N THR A 326 30.27 -0.74 -6.25
CA THR A 326 29.33 -1.55 -7.05
C THR A 326 27.93 -1.52 -6.45
N GLY A 327 27.82 -1.58 -5.12
CA GLY A 327 26.56 -1.41 -4.40
C GLY A 327 25.87 -0.08 -4.69
N ALA A 328 26.62 1.01 -4.65
CA ALA A 328 26.09 2.34 -4.93
C ALA A 328 25.63 2.50 -6.39
N GLU A 329 26.35 1.90 -7.33
CA GLU A 329 25.99 1.86 -8.76
C GLU A 329 24.66 1.13 -8.97
N MET A 330 24.50 -0.07 -8.39
CA MET A 330 23.25 -0.82 -8.48
C MET A 330 22.07 -0.07 -7.83
N LEU A 331 22.31 0.64 -6.71
CA LEU A 331 21.27 1.48 -6.10
C LEU A 331 20.83 2.60 -7.05
N PHE A 332 21.77 3.23 -7.78
CA PHE A 332 21.46 4.24 -8.78
C PHE A 332 20.67 3.67 -9.96
N ASP A 333 21.04 2.49 -10.45
CA ASP A 333 20.30 1.79 -11.51
C ASP A 333 18.86 1.47 -11.08
N ILE A 334 18.67 1.03 -9.84
CA ILE A 334 17.34 0.78 -9.27
C ILE A 334 16.52 2.08 -9.20
N ILE A 335 17.11 3.19 -8.77
CA ILE A 335 16.43 4.49 -8.69
C ILE A 335 15.88 4.90 -10.06
N ILE A 336 16.67 4.69 -11.10
CA ILE A 336 16.31 5.01 -12.48
C ILE A 336 15.22 4.05 -12.99
N ALA A 337 15.46 2.75 -12.93
CA ALA A 337 14.66 1.75 -13.61
C ALA A 337 13.37 1.36 -12.88
N GLN A 338 13.31 1.47 -11.55
CA GLN A 338 12.29 0.82 -10.73
C GLN A 338 11.52 1.82 -9.86
N PRO A 339 10.42 2.42 -10.35
CA PRO A 339 9.69 3.47 -9.62
C PRO A 339 9.10 2.98 -8.29
N ASP A 340 8.71 1.71 -8.17
CA ASP A 340 8.06 1.16 -6.98
C ASP A 340 9.02 1.05 -5.77
N ILE A 341 10.31 0.76 -6.01
CA ILE A 341 11.34 0.64 -4.95
C ILE A 341 12.29 1.84 -4.89
N ARG A 342 12.17 2.79 -5.82
CA ARG A 342 12.96 4.02 -5.90
C ARG A 342 13.10 4.75 -4.57
N PRO A 343 12.05 4.97 -3.74
CA PRO A 343 12.21 5.70 -2.48
C PRO A 343 13.18 5.03 -1.50
N ARG A 344 13.18 3.69 -1.46
CA ARG A 344 14.07 2.92 -0.58
C ARG A 344 15.50 2.92 -1.08
N ALA A 345 15.69 2.68 -2.38
CA ALA A 345 17.01 2.73 -3.00
C ALA A 345 17.63 4.14 -2.90
N LYS A 346 16.81 5.19 -3.08
CA LYS A 346 17.23 6.58 -2.87
C LYS A 346 17.67 6.83 -1.44
N ALA A 347 16.88 6.43 -0.44
CA ALA A 347 17.24 6.61 0.97
C ALA A 347 18.55 5.86 1.33
N ALA A 348 18.78 4.68 0.75
CA ALA A 348 20.02 3.94 0.93
C ALA A 348 21.22 4.60 0.23
N LEU A 349 21.02 5.23 -0.93
CA LEU A 349 22.09 5.94 -1.65
C LEU A 349 22.42 7.29 -0.99
N GLU A 350 21.44 7.96 -0.38
CA GLU A 350 21.62 9.24 0.33
C GLU A 350 22.24 9.08 1.72
N SER A 351 22.46 7.87 2.21
CA SER A 351 23.12 7.65 3.50
C SER A 351 24.59 8.07 3.44
N SER A 352 25.09 8.63 4.54
CA SER A 352 26.42 9.24 4.59
C SER A 352 27.56 8.25 4.29
N ASP A 353 27.38 6.99 4.70
CA ASP A 353 28.31 5.90 4.43
C ASP A 353 28.43 5.60 2.93
N VAL A 354 27.33 5.60 2.18
CA VAL A 354 27.37 5.38 0.72
C VAL A 354 27.87 6.62 0.00
N GLN A 355 27.41 7.82 0.39
CA GLN A 355 27.84 9.09 -0.19
C GLN A 355 29.37 9.29 -0.12
N SER A 356 30.01 8.83 0.96
CA SER A 356 31.47 8.89 1.12
C SER A 356 32.25 7.98 0.16
N ARG A 357 31.58 6.99 -0.45
CA ARG A 357 32.17 5.96 -1.32
C ARG A 357 31.79 6.13 -2.80
N LEU A 358 30.95 7.10 -3.13
CA LEU A 358 30.57 7.36 -4.52
C LEU A 358 31.78 7.78 -5.33
N SER A 359 31.89 7.24 -6.55
CA SER A 359 32.84 7.77 -7.51
C SER A 359 32.41 9.20 -7.92
N PRO A 360 33.36 10.07 -8.29
CA PRO A 360 33.05 11.43 -8.74
C PRO A 360 32.05 11.45 -9.89
N GLU A 361 32.15 10.49 -10.81
CA GLU A 361 31.31 10.38 -12.00
C GLU A 361 29.87 9.99 -11.63
N LEU A 362 29.71 9.00 -10.73
CA LEU A 362 28.40 8.59 -10.21
C LEU A 362 27.73 9.72 -9.44
N LYS A 363 28.50 10.49 -8.66
CA LYS A 363 27.99 11.66 -7.93
C LYS A 363 27.40 12.70 -8.89
N ILE A 364 28.09 13.01 -9.99
CA ILE A 364 27.60 13.95 -11.00
C ILE A 364 26.31 13.43 -11.65
N ALA A 365 26.28 12.14 -12.03
CA ALA A 365 25.08 11.52 -12.61
C ALA A 365 23.88 11.59 -11.65
N TYR A 366 24.14 11.32 -10.36
CA TYR A 366 23.15 11.42 -9.31
C TYR A 366 22.64 12.85 -9.10
N ASP A 367 23.53 13.83 -9.01
CA ASP A 367 23.19 15.24 -8.80
C ASP A 367 22.33 15.79 -9.95
N ILE A 368 22.64 15.41 -11.20
CA ILE A 368 21.78 15.72 -12.36
C ILE A 368 20.40 15.08 -12.22
N TYR A 369 20.33 13.83 -11.77
CA TYR A 369 19.08 13.11 -11.62
C TYR A 369 18.18 13.72 -10.52
N VAL A 370 18.75 14.03 -9.35
CA VAL A 370 17.99 14.53 -8.19
C VAL A 370 17.78 16.04 -8.17
N GLY A 371 18.49 16.80 -9.02
CA GLY A 371 18.38 18.25 -9.08
C GLY A 371 16.91 18.71 -9.11
N PRO A 372 16.50 19.65 -8.23
CA PRO A 372 15.07 19.96 -8.01
C PRO A 372 14.45 20.74 -9.17
N THR A 373 15.26 21.52 -9.89
CA THR A 373 14.82 22.34 -11.03
C THR A 373 15.70 22.08 -12.24
N CYS A 374 15.20 22.44 -13.43
CA CYS A 374 15.97 22.27 -14.66
C CYS A 374 17.20 23.18 -14.70
N GLU A 375 17.15 24.36 -14.10
CA GLU A 375 18.27 25.28 -13.97
C GLU A 375 19.37 24.70 -13.09
N ALA A 376 19.00 24.08 -11.95
CA ALA A 376 19.96 23.40 -11.08
C ALA A 376 20.67 22.24 -11.81
N ARG A 377 19.93 21.49 -12.64
CA ARG A 377 20.50 20.43 -13.49
C ARG A 377 21.41 20.98 -14.58
N VAL A 378 21.03 22.10 -15.21
CA VAL A 378 21.84 22.80 -16.22
C VAL A 378 23.16 23.30 -15.63
N ALA A 379 23.14 23.81 -14.39
CA ALA A 379 24.34 24.28 -13.70
C ALA A 379 25.38 23.17 -13.48
N MET A 380 24.96 21.89 -13.47
CA MET A 380 25.86 20.73 -13.35
C MET A 380 26.47 20.28 -14.69
N LEU A 381 25.96 20.74 -15.84
CA LEU A 381 26.44 20.30 -17.15
C LEU A 381 27.92 20.59 -17.42
N PRO A 382 28.51 21.74 -17.02
CA PRO A 382 29.95 21.96 -17.20
C PRO A 382 30.81 20.91 -16.50
N THR A 383 30.45 20.55 -15.26
CA THR A 383 31.13 19.50 -14.49
C THR A 383 30.94 18.13 -15.15
N ALA A 384 29.72 17.84 -15.62
CA ALA A 384 29.43 16.59 -16.33
C ALA A 384 30.18 16.45 -17.66
N ILE A 385 30.37 17.54 -18.40
CA ILE A 385 31.17 17.55 -19.63
C ILE A 385 32.62 17.16 -19.34
N LYS A 386 33.17 17.64 -18.21
CA LYS A 386 34.55 17.39 -17.83
C LYS A 386 34.76 15.97 -17.30
N ASP A 387 33.93 15.55 -16.36
CA ASP A 387 34.18 14.37 -15.52
C ASP A 387 33.10 13.28 -15.68
N GLY A 388 31.92 13.58 -16.23
CA GLY A 388 30.79 12.64 -16.30
C GLY A 388 30.94 11.53 -17.35
N ASP A 389 30.46 10.33 -17.02
CA ASP A 389 30.59 9.11 -17.84
C ASP A 389 29.27 8.70 -18.54
N GLU A 390 29.15 7.43 -18.95
CA GLU A 390 27.94 6.88 -19.57
C GLU A 390 26.69 7.01 -18.69
N ARG A 391 26.84 7.00 -17.37
CA ARG A 391 25.72 7.14 -16.42
C ARG A 391 25.21 8.58 -16.41
N ALA A 392 26.12 9.55 -16.48
CA ALA A 392 25.75 10.96 -16.65
C ALA A 392 25.00 11.17 -17.99
N LEU A 393 25.40 10.50 -19.07
CA LEU A 393 24.66 10.53 -20.34
C LEU A 393 23.23 9.99 -20.18
N HIS A 394 23.06 8.88 -19.46
CA HIS A 394 21.74 8.32 -19.20
C HIS A 394 20.89 9.29 -18.35
N ALA A 395 21.46 9.88 -17.30
CA ALA A 395 20.79 10.86 -16.45
C ALA A 395 20.36 12.12 -17.23
N ILE A 396 21.20 12.60 -18.16
CA ILE A 396 20.90 13.71 -19.06
C ILE A 396 19.77 13.34 -20.05
N ALA A 397 19.85 12.15 -20.67
CA ALA A 397 18.85 11.70 -21.64
C ALA A 397 17.45 11.62 -21.02
N LEU A 398 17.33 11.21 -19.75
CA LEU A 398 16.06 11.20 -19.03
C LEU A 398 15.41 12.59 -18.89
N GLN A 399 16.19 13.67 -18.94
CA GLN A 399 15.68 15.04 -18.81
C GLN A 399 15.05 15.57 -20.10
N THR A 400 15.51 15.06 -21.24
CA THR A 400 15.06 15.49 -22.58
C THR A 400 14.19 14.45 -23.27
N ALA A 401 14.14 13.21 -22.74
CA ALA A 401 13.35 12.11 -23.28
C ALA A 401 11.88 12.50 -23.45
N LYS A 402 11.43 12.47 -24.70
CA LYS A 402 10.02 12.62 -25.06
C LYS A 402 9.35 11.26 -24.98
N THR A 403 8.19 11.16 -24.34
CA THR A 403 7.42 9.91 -24.41
C THR A 403 6.86 9.75 -25.81
N VAL A 404 6.81 8.52 -26.35
CA VAL A 404 6.28 8.28 -27.71
C VAL A 404 4.78 8.56 -27.78
N ARG A 405 4.05 8.31 -26.69
CA ARG A 405 2.60 8.54 -26.52
C ARG A 405 2.33 9.00 -25.09
N GLY A 406 1.16 9.61 -24.83
CA GLY A 406 0.69 9.81 -23.46
C GLY A 406 0.21 11.21 -23.10
N CYS A 407 0.47 12.24 -23.90
CA CYS A 407 0.04 13.59 -23.59
C CYS A 407 -1.21 14.04 -24.36
N GLY A 408 -2.02 14.88 -23.71
CA GLY A 408 -3.29 15.39 -24.22
C GLY A 408 -4.49 14.43 -24.01
N PRO A 409 -5.71 14.90 -24.31
CA PRO A 409 -6.96 14.18 -23.98
C PRO A 409 -7.08 12.82 -24.69
N ARG A 410 -6.45 12.65 -25.84
CA ARG A 410 -6.43 11.39 -26.60
C ARG A 410 -5.15 10.57 -26.40
N LYS A 411 -4.18 11.03 -25.59
CA LYS A 411 -2.86 10.41 -25.40
C LYS A 411 -2.04 10.18 -26.69
N ASN A 412 -2.40 10.82 -27.79
CA ASN A 412 -1.76 10.63 -29.10
C ASN A 412 -0.55 11.55 -29.35
N LYS A 413 -0.29 12.52 -28.47
CA LYS A 413 0.87 13.42 -28.60
C LYS A 413 1.99 12.96 -27.66
N PRO A 414 3.26 13.08 -28.08
CA PRO A 414 4.39 12.84 -27.19
C PRO A 414 4.37 13.84 -26.05
N CYS A 415 4.71 13.39 -24.84
CA CYS A 415 4.90 14.31 -23.73
C CYS A 415 6.23 15.04 -23.89
N PRO A 416 6.28 16.35 -23.62
CA PRO A 416 7.55 17.04 -23.48
C PRO A 416 8.33 16.39 -22.32
N GLY A 417 9.65 16.28 -22.49
CA GLY A 417 10.53 15.82 -21.41
C GLY A 417 10.50 16.79 -20.21
N PRO A 418 10.94 16.35 -19.02
CA PRO A 418 10.94 17.17 -17.81
C PRO A 418 11.57 18.55 -17.96
N CYS A 419 12.63 18.64 -18.76
CA CYS A 419 13.37 19.88 -19.00
C CYS A 419 13.38 20.30 -20.47
N ALA A 420 12.22 20.23 -21.14
CA ALA A 420 12.09 20.54 -22.56
C ALA A 420 12.60 21.94 -22.98
N GLN A 421 12.52 22.94 -22.09
CA GLN A 421 13.01 24.30 -22.34
C GLN A 421 14.54 24.37 -22.49
N PHE A 422 15.26 23.45 -21.85
CA PHE A 422 16.72 23.39 -21.84
C PHE A 422 17.27 22.25 -22.70
N ALA A 423 16.43 21.60 -23.52
CA ALA A 423 16.80 20.41 -24.27
C ALA A 423 18.06 20.61 -25.12
N ALA A 424 18.20 21.75 -25.80
CA ALA A 424 19.39 22.06 -26.59
C ALA A 424 20.69 22.09 -25.77
N GLN A 425 20.63 22.54 -24.50
CA GLN A 425 21.81 22.57 -23.62
C GLN A 425 22.19 21.16 -23.16
N PHE A 426 21.20 20.35 -22.80
CA PHE A 426 21.41 18.94 -22.44
C PHE A 426 21.95 18.12 -23.62
N ASP A 427 21.40 18.31 -24.82
CA ASP A 427 21.84 17.60 -26.03
C ASP A 427 23.27 18.00 -26.41
N ALA A 428 23.62 19.28 -26.30
CA ALA A 428 24.98 19.77 -26.52
C ALA A 428 25.98 19.20 -25.49
N ALA A 429 25.60 19.13 -24.22
CA ALA A 429 26.42 18.53 -23.18
C ALA A 429 26.61 17.02 -23.41
N ALA A 430 25.54 16.31 -23.76
CA ALA A 430 25.60 14.88 -24.08
C ALA A 430 26.51 14.59 -25.28
N ALA A 431 26.46 15.41 -26.33
CA ALA A 431 27.35 15.27 -27.49
C ALA A 431 28.83 15.43 -27.10
N LYS A 432 29.16 16.43 -26.25
CA LYS A 432 30.53 16.65 -25.76
C LYS A 432 31.04 15.50 -24.91
N ILE A 433 30.20 14.97 -24.01
CA ILE A 433 30.55 13.80 -23.17
C ILE A 433 30.81 12.58 -24.07
N LYS A 434 29.93 12.28 -25.03
CA LYS A 434 30.11 11.17 -25.98
C LYS A 434 31.41 11.30 -26.78
N ALA A 435 31.72 12.48 -27.30
CA ALA A 435 32.95 12.71 -28.05
C ALA A 435 34.20 12.50 -27.18
N ARG A 436 34.15 12.92 -25.91
CA ARG A 436 35.23 12.70 -24.93
C ARG A 436 35.44 11.22 -24.62
N LEU A 437 34.36 10.47 -24.38
CA LEU A 437 34.42 9.03 -24.11
C LEU A 437 34.96 8.26 -25.33
N ALA A 438 34.44 8.54 -26.52
CA ALA A 438 34.95 7.92 -27.76
C ALA A 438 36.44 8.17 -28.00
N LYS A 439 36.94 9.37 -27.65
CA LYS A 439 38.39 9.67 -27.73
C LYS A 439 39.20 8.89 -26.69
N LYS A 440 38.65 8.67 -25.49
CA LYS A 440 39.30 7.87 -24.44
C LYS A 440 39.41 6.41 -24.87
N ASP A 441 38.37 5.87 -25.49
CA ASP A 441 38.33 4.48 -25.96
C ASP A 441 39.23 4.24 -27.18
N ALA A 442 39.47 5.25 -28.02
CA ALA A 442 40.36 5.16 -29.17
C ALA A 442 41.86 5.33 -28.84
N GLY A 443 42.18 5.81 -27.64
CA GLY A 443 43.54 6.15 -27.22
C GLY A 443 44.13 5.25 -26.12
N GLY A 444 43.37 4.26 -25.64
CA GLY A 444 43.83 3.20 -24.76
C GLY A 444 43.89 1.89 -25.51
#